data_AF-A0A972EWZ3-F1
#
_entry.id   AF-A0A972EWZ3-F1
#
_cell.length_a   1.000
_cell.length_b   1.000
_cell.length_c   1.000
_cell.angle_alpha   90.00
_cell.angle_beta   90.00
_cell.angle_gamma   90.00
#
_symmetry.space_group_name_H-M   'P 1'
#
loop_
_entity.id
_entity.type
_entity.pdbx_description
1 polymer ?
#
loop_
_entity_poly.entity_id
_entity_poly.type
_entity_poly.pdbx_seq_one_letter_code
_entity_poly.pdbx_strand_id
1 'polypeptide(L)'
;MFKSILNLFKRQPKTTSAEVKQATGDSIRKYAKTTYVTPARQRGEQRVAFSAAELQRGLNQRARMPLVCSAIDAKKFEEFARVKLVKREGDKQGASARWTFKVL
;
A
#
# COMPACT_ATOMS: atom_id res chain seq x y z
N MET A 1 18.47 -51.63 -21.97
CA MET A 1 19.43 -50.96 -21.07
C MET A 1 19.92 -49.70 -21.75
N PHE A 2 20.34 -48.72 -20.95
CA PHE A 2 20.93 -47.42 -21.33
C PHE A 2 19.99 -46.28 -21.75
N LYS A 3 19.69 -45.49 -20.71
CA LYS A 3 19.14 -44.13 -20.72
C LYS A 3 20.19 -43.18 -21.32
N SER A 4 19.85 -42.45 -22.37
CA SER A 4 20.58 -41.23 -22.80
C SER A 4 19.80 -40.04 -22.21
N ILE A 5 20.20 -39.45 -21.08
CA ILE A 5 21.20 -38.36 -20.93
C ILE A 5 21.46 -37.56 -22.22
N LEU A 6 20.74 -36.45 -22.35
CA LEU A 6 21.19 -35.07 -22.63
C LEU A 6 20.13 -34.32 -23.45
N ASN A 7 19.16 -33.74 -22.74
CA ASN A 7 18.66 -32.39 -23.03
C ASN A 7 17.78 -31.96 -21.85
N LEU A 8 18.45 -31.77 -20.71
CA LEU A 8 17.88 -31.22 -19.48
C LEU A 8 18.32 -29.76 -19.27
N PHE A 9 18.60 -29.02 -20.34
CA PHE A 9 18.45 -27.57 -20.29
C PHE A 9 16.96 -27.25 -20.39
N LYS A 10 16.25 -27.60 -19.30
CA LYS A 10 14.98 -26.99 -18.96
C LYS A 10 15.23 -25.50 -19.04
N ARG A 11 14.67 -24.89 -20.08
CA ARG A 11 14.41 -23.47 -20.18
C ARG A 11 13.78 -23.10 -18.83
N GLN A 12 14.57 -22.50 -17.95
CA GLN A 12 14.05 -21.93 -16.73
C GLN A 12 12.95 -20.99 -17.23
N PRO A 13 11.67 -21.17 -16.86
CA PRO A 13 10.75 -20.05 -17.02
C PRO A 13 11.48 -18.89 -16.35
N LYS A 14 11.59 -17.75 -17.05
CA LYS A 14 12.02 -16.51 -16.41
C LYS A 14 10.97 -16.25 -15.33
N THR A 15 11.21 -16.82 -14.15
CA THR A 15 10.64 -16.37 -12.90
C THR A 15 11.24 -14.99 -12.77
N THR A 16 10.55 -14.01 -13.34
CA THR A 16 10.77 -12.61 -13.02
C THR A 16 10.90 -12.58 -11.51
N SER A 17 12.07 -12.20 -11.02
CA SER A 17 12.39 -12.14 -9.60
C SER A 17 11.39 -11.22 -8.92
N ALA A 18 10.22 -11.77 -8.55
CA ALA A 18 9.28 -11.17 -7.63
C ALA A 18 9.87 -11.40 -6.23
N GLU A 19 11.00 -10.73 -6.01
CA GLU A 19 11.60 -10.50 -4.72
C GLU A 19 10.49 -10.10 -3.74
N VAL A 20 10.54 -10.64 -2.52
CA VAL A 20 9.63 -10.24 -1.43
C VAL A 20 9.89 -8.77 -1.12
N LYS A 21 9.30 -7.87 -1.92
CA LYS A 21 9.50 -6.45 -1.80
C LYS A 21 8.75 -6.01 -0.54
N GLN A 22 9.51 -5.76 0.52
CA GLN A 22 8.97 -5.17 1.75
C GLN A 22 8.15 -3.94 1.39
N ALA A 23 7.06 -3.71 2.13
CA ALA A 23 6.25 -2.52 1.88
C ALA A 23 7.10 -1.27 2.09
N THR A 24 7.22 -0.44 1.06
CA THR A 24 7.89 0.87 1.15
C THR A 24 6.87 1.96 1.39
N GLY A 25 7.29 3.13 1.90
CA GLY A 25 6.40 4.28 2.08
C GLY A 25 5.66 4.68 0.80
N ASP A 26 6.30 4.58 -0.36
CA ASP A 26 5.66 4.88 -1.64
C ASP A 26 4.62 3.81 -2.05
N SER A 27 4.88 2.53 -1.77
CA SER A 27 3.89 1.47 -2.01
C SER A 27 2.64 1.63 -1.14
N ILE A 28 2.80 2.06 0.11
CA ILE A 28 1.71 2.34 1.05
C ILE A 28 0.88 3.52 0.55
N ARG A 29 1.52 4.62 0.17
CA ARG A 29 0.85 5.80 -0.41
C ARG A 29 0.09 5.45 -1.69
N LYS A 30 0.70 4.65 -2.58
CA LYS A 30 0.05 4.16 -3.81
C LYS A 30 -1.19 3.36 -3.47
N TYR A 31 -1.08 2.39 -2.57
CA TYR A 31 -2.20 1.55 -2.14
C TYR A 31 -3.35 2.37 -1.53
N ALA A 32 -3.04 3.30 -0.62
CA ALA A 32 -4.03 4.16 0.00
C ALA A 32 -4.79 5.01 -1.04
N LYS A 33 -4.06 5.59 -1.99
CA LYS A 33 -4.65 6.37 -3.08
C LYS A 33 -5.58 5.52 -3.95
N THR A 34 -5.11 4.37 -4.44
CA THR A 34 -5.88 3.54 -5.38
C THR A 34 -7.10 2.89 -4.72
N THR A 35 -7.00 2.56 -3.44
CA THR A 35 -8.04 1.80 -2.72
C THR A 35 -9.11 2.72 -2.12
N TYR A 36 -8.73 3.89 -1.60
CA TYR A 36 -9.66 4.77 -0.89
C TYR A 36 -9.92 6.07 -1.64
N VAL A 37 -8.86 6.78 -2.04
CA VAL A 37 -8.99 8.14 -2.61
C VAL A 37 -9.57 8.13 -4.02
N THR A 38 -9.07 7.26 -4.90
CA THR A 38 -9.53 7.19 -6.29
C THR A 38 -11.01 6.80 -6.38
N PRO A 39 -11.51 5.78 -5.66
CA PRO A 39 -12.93 5.46 -5.68
C PRO A 39 -13.81 6.57 -5.07
N ALA A 40 -13.37 7.19 -3.97
CA ALA A 40 -14.09 8.33 -3.38
C ALA A 40 -14.22 9.49 -4.39
N ARG A 41 -13.14 9.80 -5.12
CA ARG A 41 -13.15 10.81 -6.18
C ARG A 41 -14.10 10.45 -7.32
N GLN A 42 -14.10 9.19 -7.77
CA GLN A 42 -14.99 8.71 -8.84
C GLN A 42 -16.47 8.78 -8.43
N ARG A 43 -16.78 8.60 -7.14
CA ARG A 43 -18.14 8.71 -6.60
C ARG A 43 -18.56 10.14 -6.24
N GLY A 44 -17.68 11.13 -6.41
CA GLY A 44 -17.95 12.52 -6.02
C GLY A 44 -17.98 12.74 -4.51
N GLU A 45 -17.41 11.83 -3.71
CA GLU A 45 -17.33 11.98 -2.26
C GLU A 45 -16.34 13.09 -1.89
N GLN A 46 -16.78 14.02 -1.05
CA GLN A 46 -15.93 15.14 -0.60
C GLN A 46 -14.91 14.73 0.45
N ARG A 47 -15.14 13.61 1.15
CA ARG A 47 -14.31 13.13 2.25
C ARG A 47 -14.09 11.63 2.14
N VAL A 48 -12.88 11.22 2.49
CA VAL A 48 -12.50 9.81 2.59
C VAL A 48 -11.83 9.58 3.93
N ALA A 49 -12.18 8.47 4.58
CA ALA A 49 -11.61 8.11 5.87
C ALA A 49 -11.18 6.64 5.87
N PHE A 50 -10.01 6.38 6.44
CA PHE A 50 -9.46 5.04 6.60
C PHE A 50 -8.50 5.02 7.79
N SER A 51 -8.24 3.81 8.29
CA SER A 51 -7.37 3.54 9.43
C SER A 51 -6.08 2.83 9.02
N ALA A 52 -5.08 2.87 9.91
CA ALA A 52 -3.83 2.18 9.72
C ALA A 52 -4.02 0.64 9.73
N ALA A 53 -4.95 0.14 10.54
CA ALA A 53 -5.34 -1.27 10.53
C ALA A 53 -5.85 -1.73 9.16
N GLU A 54 -6.74 -0.96 8.53
CA GLU A 54 -7.28 -1.26 7.20
C GLU A 54 -6.20 -1.24 6.12
N LEU A 55 -5.27 -0.28 6.18
CA LEU A 55 -4.12 -0.24 5.28
C LEU A 55 -3.19 -1.44 5.45
N GLN A 56 -2.84 -1.80 6.68
CA GLN A 56 -1.95 -2.92 6.94
C GLN A 56 -2.57 -4.25 6.50
N ARG A 57 -3.88 -4.45 6.76
CA ARG A 57 -4.62 -5.62 6.28
C ARG A 57 -4.61 -5.70 4.76
N GLY A 58 -4.87 -4.59 4.09
CA GLY A 58 -4.82 -4.48 2.63
C GLY A 58 -3.45 -4.77 2.00
N LEU A 59 -2.38 -4.54 2.75
CA LEU A 59 -0.99 -4.82 2.36
C LEU A 59 -0.51 -6.22 2.82
N ASN A 60 -1.42 -7.11 3.21
CA ASN A 60 -1.12 -8.47 3.70
C ASN A 60 -0.11 -8.47 4.87
N GLN A 61 -0.22 -7.51 5.79
CA GLN A 61 0.65 -7.37 6.96
C GLN A 61 2.14 -7.17 6.66
N ARG A 62 2.51 -6.92 5.39
CA ARG A 62 3.90 -6.69 4.98
C ARG A 62 4.47 -5.35 5.42
N ALA A 63 3.59 -4.42 5.80
CA ALA A 63 3.96 -3.09 6.29
C ALA A 63 3.96 -3.04 7.82
N ARG A 64 5.06 -2.59 8.42
CA ARG A 64 5.12 -2.33 9.87
C ARG A 64 4.29 -1.09 10.18
N MET A 65 3.57 -1.10 11.31
CA MET A 65 2.66 -0.02 11.68
C MET A 65 3.30 1.38 11.68
N PRO A 66 4.53 1.57 12.21
CA PRO A 66 5.14 2.90 12.20
C PRO A 66 5.44 3.41 10.79
N LEU A 67 5.73 2.50 9.85
CA LEU A 67 5.95 2.85 8.45
C LEU A 67 4.64 3.25 7.77
N VAL A 68 3.53 2.57 8.07
CA VAL A 68 2.20 2.92 7.56
C VAL A 68 1.82 4.32 8.04
N CYS A 69 1.89 4.58 9.34
CA CYS A 69 1.54 5.87 9.91
C CYS A 69 2.42 6.98 9.34
N SER A 70 3.74 6.80 9.34
CA SER A 70 4.68 7.79 8.79
C SER A 70 4.48 8.04 7.29
N ALA A 71 4.09 7.03 6.51
CA ALA A 71 3.85 7.18 5.08
C ALA A 71 2.62 8.03 4.75
N ILE A 72 1.56 7.91 5.58
CA ILE A 72 0.29 8.64 5.42
C ILE A 72 0.33 10.01 6.09
N ASP A 73 0.98 10.15 7.25
CA ASP A 73 1.17 11.43 7.94
C ASP A 73 2.09 12.39 7.16
N ALA A 74 2.91 11.87 6.24
CA ALA A 74 3.78 12.70 5.43
C ALA A 74 2.98 13.59 4.45
N LYS A 75 3.32 14.88 4.38
CA LYS A 75 2.78 15.83 3.39
C LYS A 75 2.84 15.32 1.94
N LYS A 76 3.85 14.49 1.63
CA LYS A 76 3.99 13.79 0.34
C LYS A 76 2.72 13.00 -0.03
N PHE A 77 2.00 12.42 0.94
CA PHE A 77 0.75 11.72 0.67
C PHE A 77 -0.37 12.67 0.25
N GLU A 78 -0.56 13.79 0.96
CA GLU A 78 -1.55 14.82 0.60
C GLU A 78 -1.34 15.33 -0.83
N GLU A 79 -0.09 15.64 -1.19
CA GLU A 79 0.29 16.10 -2.52
C GLU A 79 0.07 15.01 -3.59
N PHE A 80 0.55 13.79 -3.34
CA PHE A 80 0.47 12.67 -4.28
C PHE A 80 -0.98 12.20 -4.53
N ALA A 81 -1.79 12.16 -3.48
CA ALA A 81 -3.19 11.72 -3.55
C ALA A 81 -4.16 12.86 -3.88
N ARG A 82 -3.70 14.12 -3.91
CA ARG A 82 -4.53 15.32 -4.10
C ARG A 82 -5.67 15.35 -3.06
N VAL A 83 -5.27 15.27 -1.81
CA VAL A 83 -6.17 15.33 -0.66
C VAL A 83 -5.60 16.27 0.39
N LYS A 84 -6.45 16.74 1.31
CA LYS A 84 -6.02 17.54 2.46
C LYS A 84 -6.46 16.90 3.76
N LEU A 85 -5.56 16.76 4.73
CA LEU A 85 -5.90 16.19 6.04
C LEU A 85 -6.90 17.10 6.74
N VAL A 86 -8.04 16.54 7.15
CA VAL A 86 -9.08 17.23 7.92
C VAL A 86 -8.97 16.87 9.39
N LYS A 87 -8.76 15.58 9.68
CA LYS A 87 -8.73 15.08 11.05
C LYS A 87 -7.84 13.84 11.15
N ARG A 88 -7.07 13.77 12.23
CA ARG A 88 -6.27 12.61 12.62
C ARG A 88 -6.65 12.23 14.05
N GLU A 89 -6.96 10.96 14.26
CA GLU A 89 -7.43 10.43 15.54
C GLU A 89 -6.75 9.09 15.86
N GLY A 90 -6.81 8.68 17.12
CA GLY A 90 -6.21 7.44 17.59
C GLY A 90 -4.71 7.55 17.89
N ASP A 91 -4.06 6.40 18.03
CA ASP A 91 -2.66 6.32 18.44
C ASP A 91 -1.72 7.02 17.47
N LYS A 92 -0.66 7.63 18.00
CA LYS A 92 0.32 8.31 17.15
C LYS A 92 1.02 7.36 16.17
N GLN A 93 1.26 6.11 16.55
CA GLN A 93 1.92 5.10 15.72
C GLN A 93 1.31 3.73 16.03
N GLY A 94 0.03 3.54 15.69
CA GLY A 94 -0.73 2.35 16.07
C GLY A 94 -1.83 2.00 15.07
N ALA A 95 -2.42 0.81 15.25
CA ALA A 95 -3.48 0.30 14.39
C ALA A 95 -4.75 1.17 14.41
N SER A 96 -5.00 1.84 15.55
CA SER A 96 -6.13 2.72 15.79
C SER A 96 -6.01 4.08 15.09
N ALA A 97 -4.83 4.41 14.53
CA ALA A 97 -4.63 5.66 13.81
C ALA A 97 -5.61 5.75 12.64
N ARG A 98 -6.44 6.81 12.64
CA ARG A 98 -7.47 7.06 11.64
C ARG A 98 -7.32 8.45 11.07
N TRP A 99 -7.38 8.53 9.74
CA TRP A 99 -7.31 9.80 9.03
C TRP A 99 -8.61 10.04 8.29
N THR A 100 -9.07 11.29 8.35
CA THR A 100 -10.13 11.81 7.48
C THR A 100 -9.51 12.86 6.59
N PHE A 101 -9.61 12.66 5.29
CA PHE A 101 -9.10 13.55 4.26
C PHE A 101 -10.25 14.17 3.46
N LYS A 102 -10.08 15.44 3.06
CA LYS A 102 -10.90 16.08 2.04
C LYS A 102 -10.30 15.78 0.67
N VAL A 103 -11.12 15.33 -0.27
CA VAL A 103 -10.70 15.12 -1.66
C VAL A 103 -10.68 16.48 -2.38
N LEU A 104 -9.59 16.77 -3.09
CA LEU A 104 -9.40 18.02 -3.86
C LEU A 104 -9.61 17.81 -5.35
#